data_AF-A0A0F7KYL5-F1
#
_entry.id   AF-A0A0F7KYL5-F1
#
_cell.length_a   1.000
_cell.length_b   1.000
_cell.length_c   1.000
_cell.angle_alpha   90.00
_cell.angle_beta   90.00
_cell.angle_gamma   90.00
#
_symmetry.space_group_name_H-M   'P 1'
#
loop_
_entity.id
_entity.type
_entity.pdbx_description
1 polymer ?
#
loop_
_entity_poly.entity_id
_entity_poly.type
_entity_poly.pdbx_seq_one_letter_code
_entity_poly.pdbx_strand_id
1 'polypeptide(L)'
;MILPSRHSSAVFAMAAVLMTGACSQSEETETEAAPQSSGAIERSHIGEVNATMDGTAYRGATLAVPSEGTATAEFRKIGPTTMISVQAHDPDADSVMHNVINLGFTLAGEDASAPLAGVTISYFPDGMDEPFYSSESSETAPQISLESLSLEEGSASAIGQFTASLCRKARFFAEADTSDCMNVEGSFDTALRKGA
;
A
#
# COMPACT_ATOMS: atom_id res chain seq x y z
N MET A 1 -3.64 -28.14 -47.97
CA MET A 1 -3.16 -26.90 -48.61
C MET A 1 -1.65 -26.84 -48.42
N ILE A 2 -0.90 -27.05 -49.50
CA ILE A 2 0.56 -27.05 -49.54
C ILE A 2 0.96 -25.86 -50.39
N LEU A 3 1.82 -24.97 -49.87
CA LEU A 3 2.84 -24.19 -50.59
C LEU A 3 3.51 -23.17 -49.65
N PRO A 4 4.81 -23.33 -49.33
CA PRO A 4 5.68 -22.23 -48.92
C PRO A 4 6.52 -21.75 -50.11
N SER A 5 6.67 -20.44 -50.27
CA SER A 5 7.51 -19.77 -51.27
C SER A 5 7.81 -18.38 -50.71
N ARG A 6 9.00 -17.78 -50.70
CA ARG A 6 10.27 -17.99 -51.41
C ARG A 6 11.38 -17.33 -50.57
N HIS A 7 12.58 -17.91 -50.59
CA HIS A 7 13.82 -17.17 -50.37
C HIS A 7 14.18 -16.38 -51.63
N SER A 8 14.78 -15.19 -51.47
CA SER A 8 15.71 -14.65 -52.46
C SER A 8 16.75 -13.74 -51.80
N SER A 9 17.98 -14.24 -51.81
CA SER A 9 19.28 -13.55 -51.85
C SER A 9 19.27 -12.37 -52.85
N ALA A 10 20.19 -11.41 -52.90
CA ALA A 10 21.32 -10.92 -52.10
C ALA A 10 21.90 -9.71 -52.90
N VAL A 11 23.03 -9.15 -52.41
CA VAL A 11 24.14 -8.56 -53.17
C VAL A 11 24.21 -7.02 -53.33
N PHE A 12 25.21 -6.48 -52.61
CA PHE A 12 26.22 -5.45 -52.95
C PHE A 12 25.82 -4.12 -53.58
N ALA A 13 26.32 -3.03 -52.98
CA ALA A 13 27.32 -2.17 -53.63
C ALA A 13 28.12 -1.35 -52.60
N MET A 14 29.44 -1.50 -52.65
CA MET A 14 30.45 -0.58 -52.12
C MET A 14 30.49 0.68 -52.99
N ALA A 15 30.66 1.85 -52.37
CA ALA A 15 31.43 2.95 -52.96
C ALA A 15 31.94 3.88 -51.85
N ALA A 16 33.25 3.84 -51.62
CA ALA A 16 34.00 4.89 -50.93
C ALA A 16 34.21 6.07 -51.89
N VAL A 17 34.53 7.26 -51.35
CA VAL A 17 35.69 8.13 -51.71
C VAL A 17 35.47 9.62 -51.34
N LEU A 18 36.43 10.10 -50.54
CA LEU A 18 37.08 11.42 -50.42
C LEU A 18 36.53 12.62 -49.62
N MET A 19 37.40 12.96 -48.66
CA MET A 19 37.69 14.22 -47.97
C MET A 19 37.53 15.54 -48.75
N THR A 20 37.07 16.60 -48.08
CA THR A 20 37.84 17.78 -47.64
C THR A 20 36.87 18.89 -47.21
N GLY A 21 37.12 19.53 -46.07
CA GLY A 21 36.34 20.68 -45.63
C GLY A 21 36.59 21.02 -44.16
N ALA A 22 37.60 21.84 -43.91
CA ALA A 22 37.80 22.50 -42.63
C ALA A 22 36.86 23.72 -42.50
N CYS A 23 36.62 24.09 -41.25
CA CYS A 23 36.07 25.34 -40.71
C CYS A 23 34.61 25.33 -40.22
N SER A 24 34.50 25.84 -39.00
CA SER A 24 33.34 26.39 -38.31
C SER A 24 32.55 25.44 -37.42
N GLN A 25 33.02 25.38 -36.17
CA GLN A 25 32.18 25.16 -35.00
C GLN A 25 31.05 26.19 -35.01
N SER A 26 29.81 25.71 -34.91
CA SER A 26 28.67 26.46 -34.42
C SER A 26 27.83 25.42 -33.72
N GLU A 27 28.02 25.37 -32.40
CA GLU A 27 27.47 24.36 -31.49
C GLU A 27 25.98 24.16 -31.72
N GLU A 28 25.66 22.88 -31.88
CA GLU A 28 24.32 22.38 -32.03
C GLU A 28 23.52 22.63 -30.76
N THR A 29 22.23 22.79 -31.00
CA THR A 29 21.17 22.81 -30.02
C THR A 29 21.25 21.62 -29.09
N GLU A 30 21.63 21.82 -27.84
CA GLU A 30 21.17 20.99 -26.73
C GLU A 30 20.33 21.90 -25.82
N THR A 31 19.03 21.92 -26.12
CA THR A 31 18.03 22.14 -25.08
C THR A 31 18.26 21.02 -24.08
N GLU A 32 19.03 21.31 -23.04
CA GLU A 32 19.14 20.50 -21.84
C GLU A 32 17.73 20.37 -21.28
N ALA A 33 17.04 19.30 -21.69
CA ALA A 33 15.85 18.84 -21.03
C ALA A 33 16.31 18.46 -19.62
N ALA A 34 16.14 19.38 -18.69
CA ALA A 34 16.23 19.11 -17.27
C ALA A 34 15.47 17.79 -17.03
N PRO A 35 16.06 16.81 -16.30
CA PRO A 35 15.33 15.62 -15.94
C PRO A 35 14.06 16.08 -15.23
N GLN A 36 12.91 15.82 -15.84
CA GLN A 36 11.64 15.94 -15.16
C GLN A 36 11.64 14.87 -14.08
N SER A 37 12.18 15.22 -12.91
CA SER A 37 11.85 14.55 -11.67
C SER A 37 10.37 14.82 -11.44
N SER A 38 9.51 13.95 -11.99
CA SER A 38 8.23 13.72 -11.35
C SER A 38 8.59 13.23 -9.95
N GLY A 39 8.44 14.11 -8.95
CA GLY A 39 8.79 13.85 -7.56
C GLY A 39 7.94 12.73 -6.98
N ALA A 40 8.24 11.50 -7.36
CA ALA A 40 7.68 10.31 -6.76
C ALA A 40 8.25 10.24 -5.35
N ILE A 41 7.38 10.40 -4.36
CA ILE A 41 7.71 10.16 -2.97
C ILE A 41 8.14 8.70 -2.85
N GLU A 42 9.40 8.48 -2.47
CA GLU A 42 9.94 7.15 -2.25
C GLU A 42 9.22 6.50 -1.06
N ARG A 43 8.72 5.29 -1.28
CA ARG A 43 8.04 4.48 -0.27
C ARG A 43 8.79 3.16 -0.12
N SER A 44 9.05 2.75 1.10
CA SER A 44 9.66 1.46 1.39
C SER A 44 8.66 0.54 2.08
N HIS A 45 8.62 -0.72 1.66
CA HIS A 45 7.83 -1.76 2.28
C HIS A 45 8.37 -2.05 3.70
N ILE A 46 7.50 -2.06 4.71
CA ILE A 46 7.87 -2.29 6.12
C ILE A 46 7.05 -3.38 6.84
N GLY A 47 6.17 -4.07 6.13
CA GLY A 47 5.27 -5.07 6.70
C GLY A 47 4.09 -5.40 5.80
N GLU A 48 3.31 -6.40 6.18
CA GLU A 48 2.20 -6.91 5.39
C GLU A 48 0.94 -7.12 6.24
N VAL A 49 -0.19 -7.07 5.57
CA VAL A 49 -1.48 -7.57 6.05
C VAL A 49 -1.97 -8.61 5.05
N ASN A 50 -2.23 -9.82 5.53
CA ASN A 50 -2.78 -10.91 4.72
C ASN A 50 -4.16 -11.26 5.29
N ALA A 51 -5.18 -11.34 4.44
CA ALA A 51 -6.54 -11.59 4.88
C ALA A 51 -7.33 -12.43 3.88
N THR A 52 -8.45 -12.97 4.35
CA THR A 52 -9.51 -13.57 3.53
C THR A 52 -10.79 -12.78 3.76
N MET A 53 -11.38 -12.25 2.68
CA MET A 53 -12.63 -11.49 2.68
C MET A 53 -13.67 -12.26 1.87
N ASP A 54 -14.66 -12.86 2.54
CA ASP A 54 -15.66 -13.75 1.91
C ASP A 54 -15.06 -14.81 0.96
N GLY A 55 -13.92 -15.39 1.36
CA GLY A 55 -13.20 -16.40 0.58
C GLY A 55 -12.25 -15.85 -0.48
N THR A 56 -12.20 -14.53 -0.68
CA THR A 56 -11.24 -13.87 -1.57
C THR A 56 -9.99 -13.49 -0.78
N ALA A 57 -8.81 -13.87 -1.28
CA ALA A 57 -7.55 -13.52 -0.65
C ALA A 57 -7.21 -12.03 -0.87
N TYR A 58 -6.72 -11.39 0.18
CA TYR A 58 -6.20 -10.04 0.21
C TYR A 58 -4.75 -10.06 0.68
N ARG A 59 -3.88 -9.28 0.01
CA ARG A 59 -2.50 -9.02 0.42
C ARG A 59 -2.22 -7.53 0.26
N GLY A 60 -1.90 -6.86 1.36
CA GLY A 60 -1.49 -5.47 1.35
C GLY A 60 -0.13 -5.28 2.04
N ALA A 61 0.58 -4.24 1.63
CA ALA A 61 1.85 -3.81 2.21
C ALA A 61 1.65 -2.54 3.06
N THR A 62 2.29 -2.50 4.22
CA THR A 62 2.50 -1.27 4.98
C THR A 62 3.77 -0.58 4.48
N LEU A 63 3.74 0.75 4.43
CA LEU A 63 4.74 1.55 3.75
C LEU A 63 5.32 2.58 4.71
N ALA A 64 6.64 2.77 4.68
CA ALA A 64 7.29 3.96 5.24
C ALA A 64 7.53 4.98 4.13
N VAL A 65 7.52 6.26 4.52
CA VAL A 65 7.91 7.39 3.68
C VAL A 65 9.15 8.04 4.32
N PRO A 66 10.37 7.57 3.98
CA PRO A 66 11.59 8.01 4.67
C PRO A 66 11.82 9.52 4.60
N SER A 67 11.45 10.16 3.48
CA SER A 67 11.58 11.60 3.29
C SER A 67 10.73 12.42 4.25
N GLU A 68 9.65 11.84 4.78
CA GLU A 68 8.69 12.50 5.67
C GLU A 68 8.79 11.98 7.11
N GLY A 69 9.53 10.89 7.34
CA GLY A 69 9.62 10.24 8.64
C GLY A 69 8.30 9.58 9.09
N THR A 70 7.37 9.37 8.17
CA THR A 70 6.04 8.80 8.43
C THR A 70 5.93 7.36 7.96
N ALA A 71 4.88 6.67 8.39
CA ALA A 71 4.52 5.36 7.86
C ALA A 71 3.00 5.17 7.85
N THR A 72 2.53 4.21 7.08
CA THR A 72 1.11 3.80 7.06
C THR A 72 0.77 2.88 8.23
N ALA A 73 1.80 2.44 8.99
CA ALA A 73 1.66 1.73 10.24
C ALA A 73 2.32 2.53 11.38
N GLU A 74 1.49 3.05 12.29
CA GLU A 74 1.91 3.98 13.34
C GLU A 74 1.39 3.58 14.73
N PHE A 75 2.10 4.05 15.77
CA PHE A 75 1.59 4.08 17.13
C PHE A 75 1.66 5.49 17.73
N ARG A 76 0.72 5.82 18.63
CA ARG A 76 0.70 7.06 19.41
C ARG A 76 0.40 6.74 20.87
N LYS A 77 1.15 7.33 21.78
CA LYS A 77 0.92 7.21 23.23
C LYS A 77 0.15 8.42 23.73
N ILE A 78 -0.98 8.18 24.38
CA ILE A 78 -1.83 9.21 24.99
C ILE A 78 -2.09 8.81 26.45
N GLY A 79 -1.31 9.37 27.37
CA GLY A 79 -1.37 9.00 28.78
C GLY A 79 -1.07 7.49 28.96
N PRO A 80 -1.96 6.72 29.61
CA PRO A 80 -1.77 5.28 29.83
C PRO A 80 -2.17 4.41 28.62
N THR A 81 -2.56 5.04 27.51
CA THR A 81 -3.16 4.36 26.36
C THR A 81 -2.24 4.44 25.15
N THR A 82 -2.14 3.34 24.40
CA THR A 82 -1.46 3.29 23.10
C THR A 82 -2.48 3.08 22.01
N MET A 83 -2.51 3.99 21.03
CA MET A 83 -3.28 3.84 19.79
C MET A 83 -2.36 3.30 18.71
N ILE A 84 -2.82 2.30 17.97
CA ILE A 84 -2.10 1.72 16.83
C ILE A 84 -3.02 1.80 15.61
N SER A 85 -2.46 2.22 14.48
CA SER A 85 -3.13 2.21 13.18
C SER A 85 -2.22 1.52 12.18
N VAL A 86 -2.75 0.53 11.49
CA VAL A 86 -2.06 -0.24 10.44
C VAL A 86 -2.88 -0.13 9.17
N GLN A 87 -2.40 0.68 8.23
CA GLN A 87 -2.97 0.80 6.90
C GLN A 87 -2.08 0.06 5.90
N ALA A 88 -2.65 -0.96 5.28
CA ALA A 88 -1.97 -1.76 4.27
C ALA A 88 -2.61 -1.51 2.90
N HIS A 89 -1.77 -1.33 1.90
CA HIS A 89 -2.11 -0.92 0.55
C HIS A 89 -1.83 -2.06 -0.42
N ASP A 90 -2.67 -2.24 -1.43
CA ASP A 90 -2.38 -3.19 -2.51
C ASP A 90 -1.16 -2.72 -3.33
N PRO A 91 -0.06 -3.50 -3.37
CA PRO A 91 1.13 -3.13 -4.13
C PRO A 91 0.92 -3.18 -5.66
N ASP A 92 -0.12 -3.88 -6.12
CA ASP A 92 -0.42 -4.10 -7.54
C ASP A 92 -1.53 -3.16 -8.05
N ALA A 93 -2.11 -2.32 -7.19
CA ALA A 93 -3.14 -1.37 -7.57
C ALA A 93 -2.59 -0.14 -8.32
N ASP A 94 -3.38 0.39 -9.25
CA ASP A 94 -3.04 1.61 -10.03
C ASP A 94 -2.87 2.86 -9.15
N SER A 95 -3.44 2.85 -7.94
CA SER A 95 -3.39 3.92 -6.96
C SER A 95 -3.14 3.34 -5.58
N VAL A 96 -2.25 3.96 -4.81
CA VAL A 96 -1.98 3.60 -3.41
C VAL A 96 -3.24 3.71 -2.54
N MET A 97 -4.26 4.46 -2.96
CA MET A 97 -5.50 4.61 -2.19
C MET A 97 -6.54 3.52 -2.51
N HIS A 98 -6.33 2.69 -3.52
CA HIS A 98 -7.24 1.60 -3.87
C HIS A 98 -6.87 0.31 -3.15
N ASN A 99 -7.89 -0.51 -2.89
CA ASN A 99 -7.77 -1.81 -2.24
C ASN A 99 -6.97 -1.73 -0.93
N VAL A 100 -7.40 -0.85 -0.01
CA VAL A 100 -6.72 -0.55 1.25
C VAL A 100 -7.49 -1.13 2.43
N ILE A 101 -6.80 -1.85 3.33
CA ILE A 101 -7.34 -2.24 4.63
C ILE A 101 -6.72 -1.38 5.74
N ASN A 102 -7.52 -0.95 6.70
CA ASN A 102 -7.08 -0.22 7.88
C ASN A 102 -7.51 -0.94 9.16
N LEU A 103 -6.55 -1.25 10.01
CA LEU A 103 -6.72 -1.82 11.34
C LEU A 103 -6.38 -0.72 12.35
N GLY A 104 -7.39 -0.22 13.06
CA GLY A 104 -7.22 0.74 14.16
C GLY A 104 -7.54 0.08 15.49
N PHE A 105 -6.65 0.16 16.47
CA PHE A 105 -6.94 -0.36 17.80
C PHE A 105 -6.23 0.40 18.91
N THR A 106 -6.80 0.29 20.11
CA THR A 106 -6.37 1.01 21.30
C THR A 106 -6.09 0.04 22.44
N LEU A 107 -4.94 0.15 23.08
CA LEU A 107 -4.47 -0.67 24.18
C LEU A 107 -4.38 0.16 25.46
N ALA A 108 -4.82 -0.40 26.60
CA ALA A 108 -4.54 0.17 27.91
C ALA A 108 -3.20 -0.35 28.46
N GLY A 109 -2.11 -0.04 27.75
CA GLY A 109 -0.76 -0.48 28.05
C GLY A 109 0.18 -0.31 26.86
N GLU A 110 1.32 -0.97 26.91
CA GLU A 110 2.42 -0.78 25.95
C GLU A 110 2.97 -2.10 25.36
N ASP A 111 2.35 -3.23 25.68
CA ASP A 111 2.77 -4.55 25.21
C ASP A 111 1.57 -5.39 24.73
N ALA A 112 1.87 -6.57 24.17
CA ALA A 112 0.88 -7.47 23.58
C ALA A 112 -0.12 -8.08 24.59
N SER A 113 0.18 -8.03 25.89
CA SER A 113 -0.71 -8.53 26.94
C SER A 113 -1.71 -7.48 27.42
N ALA A 114 -1.53 -6.22 27.02
CA ALA A 114 -2.42 -5.13 27.40
C ALA A 114 -3.84 -5.35 26.85
N PRO A 115 -4.89 -5.03 27.62
CA PRO A 115 -6.26 -5.19 27.15
C PRO A 115 -6.58 -4.17 26.06
N LEU A 116 -7.32 -4.63 25.05
CA LEU A 116 -7.86 -3.79 23.99
C LEU A 116 -9.08 -3.01 24.52
N ALA A 117 -9.08 -1.69 24.29
CA ALA A 117 -10.15 -0.77 24.67
C ALA A 117 -11.05 -0.38 23.48
N GLY A 118 -10.57 -0.57 22.25
CA GLY A 118 -11.32 -0.29 21.02
C GLY A 118 -10.61 -0.90 19.82
N VAL A 119 -11.40 -1.41 18.88
CA VAL A 119 -10.95 -1.99 17.61
C VAL A 119 -11.90 -1.52 16.52
N THR A 120 -11.33 -1.01 15.43
CA THR A 120 -12.04 -0.61 14.22
C THR A 120 -11.29 -1.16 13.03
N ILE A 121 -12.00 -1.85 12.14
CA ILE A 121 -11.45 -2.38 10.89
C ILE A 121 -12.27 -1.80 9.75
N SER A 122 -11.59 -1.28 8.73
CA SER A 122 -12.23 -0.77 7.51
C SER A 122 -11.48 -1.22 6.27
N TYR A 123 -12.23 -1.32 5.16
CA TYR A 123 -11.71 -1.73 3.87
C TYR A 123 -12.26 -0.85 2.76
N PHE A 124 -11.36 -0.30 1.94
CA PHE A 124 -11.61 0.65 0.87
C PHE A 124 -11.23 0.01 -0.47
N PRO A 125 -12.16 -0.69 -1.15
CA PRO A 125 -11.86 -1.38 -2.39
C PRO A 125 -11.47 -0.42 -3.51
N ASP A 126 -12.25 0.66 -3.66
CA ASP A 126 -12.14 1.59 -4.79
C ASP A 126 -11.67 2.99 -4.36
N GLY A 127 -11.15 3.14 -3.13
CA GLY A 127 -10.67 4.41 -2.59
C GLY A 127 -11.58 5.05 -1.55
N MET A 128 -11.16 6.21 -1.02
CA MET A 128 -11.83 6.87 0.12
C MET A 128 -13.13 7.59 -0.23
N ASP A 129 -13.31 7.99 -1.49
CA ASP A 129 -14.50 8.70 -1.96
C ASP A 129 -15.61 7.74 -2.42
N GLU A 130 -15.28 6.45 -2.52
CA GLU A 130 -16.17 5.39 -2.94
C GLU A 130 -16.78 4.67 -1.72
N PRO A 131 -17.83 3.87 -1.93
CA PRO A 131 -18.36 3.00 -0.89
C PRO A 131 -17.28 2.09 -0.30
N PHE A 132 -17.32 1.91 1.02
CA PHE A 132 -16.31 1.15 1.76
C PHE A 132 -16.98 0.27 2.82
N TYR A 133 -16.21 -0.61 3.43
CA TYR A 133 -16.70 -1.54 4.45
C TYR A 133 -16.13 -1.17 5.82
N SER A 134 -16.92 -1.27 6.88
CA SER A 134 -16.51 -0.91 8.25
C SER A 134 -17.12 -1.83 9.31
N SER A 135 -16.37 -2.06 10.39
CA SER A 135 -16.80 -2.81 11.58
C SER A 135 -17.57 -1.99 12.61
N GLU A 136 -17.66 -0.66 12.49
CA GLU A 136 -18.28 0.19 13.55
C GLU A 136 -19.79 -0.03 13.70
N SER A 137 -20.42 -0.63 12.70
CA SER A 137 -21.87 -0.84 12.65
C SER A 137 -22.23 -2.31 12.42
N SER A 138 -21.27 -3.22 12.58
CA SER A 138 -21.52 -4.66 12.52
C SER A 138 -22.13 -5.16 13.83
N GLU A 139 -22.97 -6.19 13.73
CA GLU A 139 -23.58 -6.83 14.91
C GLU A 139 -22.54 -7.52 15.81
N THR A 140 -21.41 -7.92 15.22
CA THR A 140 -20.29 -8.57 15.91
C THR A 140 -19.15 -7.58 16.07
N ALA A 141 -18.65 -7.43 17.31
CA ALA A 141 -17.50 -6.59 17.58
C ALA A 141 -16.22 -7.18 16.94
N PRO A 142 -15.42 -6.37 16.22
CA PRO A 142 -14.16 -6.83 15.65
C PRO A 142 -13.19 -7.27 16.76
N GLN A 143 -12.37 -8.27 16.46
CA GLN A 143 -11.40 -8.83 17.37
C GLN A 143 -9.99 -8.68 16.80
N ILE A 144 -9.04 -8.34 17.67
CA ILE A 144 -7.61 -8.40 17.40
C ILE A 144 -6.94 -9.18 18.52
N SER A 145 -6.00 -10.05 18.16
CA SER A 145 -5.10 -10.71 19.10
C SER A 145 -3.67 -10.36 18.73
N LEU A 146 -2.92 -9.83 19.69
CA LEU A 146 -1.51 -9.50 19.51
C LEU A 146 -0.65 -10.68 19.92
N GLU A 147 0.22 -11.10 19.03
CA GLU A 147 1.26 -12.08 19.32
C GLU A 147 2.50 -11.38 19.88
N SER A 148 2.87 -10.24 19.29
CA SER A 148 3.95 -9.41 19.79
C SER A 148 3.68 -7.93 19.52
N LEU A 149 4.19 -7.09 20.43
CA LEU A 149 4.19 -5.65 20.31
C LEU A 149 5.47 -5.09 20.92
N SER A 150 6.22 -4.34 20.13
CA SER A 150 7.33 -3.51 20.59
C SER A 150 7.04 -2.06 20.23
N LEU A 151 7.24 -1.16 21.18
CA LEU A 151 7.11 0.29 21.00
C LEU A 151 8.46 1.01 21.15
N GLU A 152 9.57 0.26 21.13
CA GLU A 152 10.91 0.80 21.23
C GLU A 152 11.27 1.64 19.99
N GLU A 153 11.88 2.80 20.22
CA GLU A 153 12.22 3.71 19.13
C GLU A 153 13.22 3.09 18.16
N GLY A 154 12.87 3.05 16.88
CA GLY A 154 13.70 2.45 15.83
C GLY A 154 13.54 0.94 15.62
N SER A 155 12.87 0.24 16.54
CA SER A 155 12.57 -1.21 16.46
C SER A 155 11.08 -1.54 16.70
N ALA A 156 10.22 -0.52 16.78
CA ALA A 156 8.79 -0.70 17.02
C ALA A 156 8.15 -1.57 15.93
N SER A 157 7.30 -2.49 16.35
CA SER A 157 6.69 -3.51 15.50
C SER A 157 5.46 -4.12 16.17
N ALA A 158 4.54 -4.65 15.37
CA ALA A 158 3.40 -5.40 15.85
C ALA A 158 3.11 -6.60 14.95
N ILE A 159 2.82 -7.73 15.59
CA ILE A 159 2.41 -8.98 14.95
C ILE A 159 1.12 -9.45 15.61
N GLY A 160 0.13 -9.83 14.80
CA GLY A 160 -1.13 -10.29 15.34
C GLY A 160 -2.09 -10.82 14.28
N GLN A 161 -3.28 -11.14 14.76
CA GLN A 161 -4.39 -11.68 13.99
C GLN A 161 -5.64 -10.86 14.25
N PHE A 162 -6.56 -10.86 13.29
CA PHE A 162 -7.82 -10.15 13.40
C PHE A 162 -8.97 -10.90 12.75
N THR A 163 -10.17 -10.68 13.28
CA THR A 163 -11.42 -11.14 12.69
C THR A 163 -12.49 -10.06 12.84
N ALA A 164 -13.34 -9.88 11.82
CA ALA A 164 -14.45 -8.95 11.87
C ALA A 164 -15.54 -9.30 10.87
N SER A 165 -16.73 -8.75 11.10
CA SER A 165 -17.73 -8.56 10.05
C SER A 165 -17.70 -7.09 9.65
N LEU A 166 -17.57 -6.81 8.35
CA LEU A 166 -17.54 -5.45 7.83
C LEU A 166 -18.77 -5.22 6.98
N CYS A 167 -19.53 -4.17 7.27
CA CYS A 167 -20.73 -3.82 6.51
C CYS A 167 -20.49 -2.60 5.62
N ARG A 168 -21.10 -2.61 4.44
CA ARG A 168 -20.92 -1.57 3.44
C ARG A 168 -21.50 -0.24 3.90
N LYS A 169 -20.79 0.84 3.64
CA LYS A 169 -21.22 2.23 3.86
C LYS A 169 -21.06 2.98 2.55
N ALA A 170 -22.09 3.73 2.16
CA ALA A 170 -22.05 4.53 0.93
C ALA A 170 -21.08 5.73 1.01
N ARG A 171 -20.77 6.19 2.24
CA ARG A 171 -19.87 7.31 2.58
C ARG A 171 -19.67 7.33 4.09
N PHE A 172 -18.67 8.07 4.59
CA PHE A 172 -18.26 8.05 6.01
C PHE A 172 -19.41 8.22 7.01
N PHE A 173 -20.30 9.19 6.75
CA PHE A 173 -21.42 9.50 7.64
C PHE A 173 -22.73 8.81 7.28
N ALA A 174 -22.73 7.89 6.29
CA ALA A 174 -23.91 7.08 6.02
C ALA A 174 -24.01 5.94 7.06
N GLU A 175 -25.24 5.54 7.36
CA GLU A 175 -25.49 4.29 8.07
C GLU A 175 -24.91 3.10 7.27
N ALA A 176 -24.50 2.06 7.97
CA ALA A 176 -24.07 0.84 7.32
C ALA A 176 -25.28 0.06 6.79
N ASP A 177 -25.12 -0.51 5.61
CA ASP A 177 -26.05 -1.46 5.03
C ASP A 177 -25.79 -2.84 5.65
N THR A 178 -26.59 -3.21 6.64
CA THR A 178 -26.45 -4.50 7.34
C THR A 178 -26.87 -5.70 6.48
N SER A 179 -27.39 -5.47 5.27
CA SER A 179 -27.67 -6.53 4.29
C SER A 179 -26.50 -6.82 3.35
N ASP A 180 -25.48 -5.95 3.34
CA ASP A 180 -24.26 -6.07 2.55
C ASP A 180 -23.06 -6.03 3.50
N CYS A 181 -22.80 -7.18 4.12
CA CYS A 181 -21.66 -7.38 5.02
C CYS A 181 -20.83 -8.57 4.57
N MET A 182 -19.53 -8.47 4.81
CA MET A 182 -18.55 -9.51 4.53
C MET A 182 -17.80 -9.90 5.80
N ASN A 183 -17.40 -11.16 5.89
CA ASN A 183 -16.52 -11.62 6.95
C ASN A 183 -15.07 -11.47 6.51
N VAL A 184 -14.24 -10.96 7.42
CA VAL A 184 -12.80 -10.85 7.22
C VAL A 184 -12.05 -11.53 8.36
N GLU A 185 -11.03 -12.29 8.00
CA GLU A 185 -10.06 -12.84 8.93
C GLU A 185 -8.66 -12.71 8.34
N GLY A 186 -7.65 -12.45 9.18
CA GLY A 186 -6.30 -12.23 8.68
C GLY A 186 -5.25 -12.08 9.76
N SER A 187 -4.03 -11.80 9.30
CA SER A 187 -2.88 -11.50 10.12
C SER A 187 -2.14 -10.27 9.62
N PHE A 188 -1.36 -9.67 10.51
CA PHE A 188 -0.47 -8.57 10.20
C PHE A 188 0.88 -8.79 10.87
N ASP A 189 1.93 -8.37 10.17
CA ASP A 189 3.30 -8.32 10.66
C ASP A 189 3.93 -7.05 10.08
N THR A 190 4.18 -6.06 10.92
CA THR A 190 4.66 -4.75 10.46
C THR A 190 5.57 -4.07 11.45
N ALA A 191 6.58 -3.38 10.93
CA ALA A 191 7.22 -2.33 11.68
C ALA A 191 6.25 -1.16 11.91
N LEU A 192 6.44 -0.43 13.00
CA LEU A 192 5.64 0.75 13.35
C LEU A 192 6.54 1.99 13.40
N ARG A 193 5.97 3.14 13.07
CA ARG A 193 6.56 4.45 13.37
C ARG A 193 5.78 5.14 14.48
N LYS A 194 6.46 5.97 15.26
CA LYS A 194 5.78 6.84 16.20
C LYS A 194 5.04 7.90 15.39
N GLY A 195 3.71 7.90 15.46
CA GLY A 195 2.88 8.92 14.84
C GLY A 195 3.06 10.27 15.54
N ALA A 196 2.91 11.35 14.77
CA ALA A 196 2.99 12.72 15.26
C ALA A 196 1.81 13.11 16.18
#